data_AF-R6Y0W8-F1
#
_entry.id   AF-R6Y0W8-F1
#
_cell.length_a   1.000
_cell.length_b   1.000
_cell.length_c   1.000
_cell.angle_alpha   90.00
_cell.angle_beta   90.00
_cell.angle_gamma   90.00
#
_symmetry.space_group_name_H-M   'P 1'
#
loop_
_entity.id
_entity.type
_entity.pdbx_description
1 polymer ?
#
loop_
_entity_poly.entity_id
_entity_poly.type
_entity_poly.pdbx_seq_one_letter_code
_entity_poly.pdbx_strand_id
1 'polypeptide(L)'
;MATYLDEYRNRKLSFAPLLQAGKMTLGDTMVYQELLYRIQVLETCQMLCKTAPVTTDTRELVGHYQLVDAVLFCAGKEHAFGAPVQEKGKAQRKAAGENLAKIVADCRKRFSSFQAKSPEQYRQSISAMVGTVLVAWVQLRNTYVPVGEEANQK
;
A
#
# COMPACT_ATOMS: atom_id res chain seq x y z
N MET A 1 6.31 -5.62 4.68
CA MET A 1 5.73 -4.43 5.36
C MET A 1 6.77 -3.70 6.19
N ALA A 2 7.38 -4.34 7.19
CA ALA A 2 8.40 -3.69 8.04
C ALA A 2 9.61 -3.19 7.23
N THR A 3 10.17 -4.04 6.35
CA THR A 3 11.33 -3.69 5.52
C THR A 3 11.09 -2.44 4.66
N TYR A 4 9.97 -2.38 3.92
CA TYR A 4 9.62 -1.20 3.11
C TYR A 4 9.42 0.07 3.95
N LEU A 5 8.84 -0.03 5.16
CA LEU A 5 8.61 1.13 6.01
C LEU A 5 9.93 1.76 6.46
N ASP A 6 10.88 0.95 6.89
CA ASP A 6 12.17 1.43 7.37
C ASP A 6 12.99 2.04 6.21
N GLU A 7 12.98 1.39 5.05
CA GLU A 7 13.58 1.92 3.82
C GLU A 7 12.98 3.28 3.43
N TYR A 8 11.65 3.41 3.42
CA TYR A 8 10.98 4.66 3.04
C TYR A 8 11.21 5.76 4.08
N ARG A 9 11.24 5.45 5.37
CA ARG A 9 11.58 6.42 6.42
C ARG A 9 13.01 6.92 6.27
N ASN A 10 13.97 6.02 6.05
CA ASN A 10 15.37 6.38 5.82
C ASN A 10 15.52 7.24 4.57
N ARG A 11 14.83 6.87 3.47
CA ARG A 11 14.84 7.65 2.24
C ARG A 11 14.22 9.03 2.46
N LYS A 12 13.09 9.14 3.17
CA LYS A 12 12.47 10.43 3.53
C LYS A 12 13.44 11.33 4.31
N LEU A 13 14.19 10.76 5.27
CA LEU A 13 15.18 11.51 6.05
C LEU A 13 16.31 12.10 5.18
N SER A 14 16.70 11.40 4.11
CA SER A 14 17.73 11.91 3.17
C SER A 14 17.33 13.21 2.45
N PHE A 15 16.03 13.51 2.35
CA PHE A 15 15.54 14.77 1.77
C PHE A 15 15.50 15.94 2.77
N ALA A 16 15.71 15.71 4.07
CA ALA A 16 15.57 16.74 5.09
C ALA A 16 16.42 18.00 4.82
N PRO A 17 17.69 17.92 4.37
CA PRO A 17 18.48 19.12 4.06
C PRO A 17 17.91 19.93 2.89
N LEU A 18 17.44 19.25 1.83
CA LEU A 18 16.86 19.89 0.65
C LEU A 18 15.53 20.56 0.97
N LEU A 19 14.70 19.88 1.77
CA LEU A 19 13.41 20.42 2.22
C LEU A 19 13.61 21.65 3.10
N GLN A 20 14.50 21.59 4.10
CA GLN A 20 14.81 22.71 4.99
C GLN A 20 15.37 23.92 4.23
N ALA A 21 16.18 23.68 3.20
CA ALA A 21 16.73 24.74 2.37
C ALA A 21 15.75 25.30 1.33
N GLY A 22 14.56 24.70 1.15
CA GLY A 22 13.62 25.06 0.08
C GLY A 22 14.15 24.80 -1.33
N LYS A 23 15.10 23.86 -1.47
CA LYS A 23 15.84 23.59 -2.72
C LYS A 23 15.42 22.30 -3.44
N MET A 24 14.23 21.79 -3.13
CA MET A 24 13.72 20.58 -3.79
C MET A 24 13.35 20.89 -5.23
N THR A 25 13.87 20.09 -6.16
CA THR A 25 13.39 20.09 -7.55
C THR A 25 12.00 19.46 -7.64
N LEU A 26 11.30 19.60 -8.77
CA LEU A 26 10.04 18.88 -9.00
C LEU A 26 10.21 17.37 -8.84
N GLY A 27 11.33 16.80 -9.30
CA GLY A 27 11.63 15.38 -9.15
C GLY A 27 11.78 14.97 -7.68
N ASP A 28 12.48 15.78 -6.88
CA ASP A 28 12.60 15.57 -5.44
C ASP A 28 11.24 15.65 -4.75
N THR A 29 10.42 16.64 -5.11
CA THR A 29 9.08 16.83 -4.55
C THR A 29 8.17 15.65 -4.87
N MET A 30 8.22 15.12 -6.09
CA MET A 30 7.46 13.92 -6.48
C MET A 30 7.84 12.71 -5.64
N VAL A 31 9.14 12.44 -5.48
CA VAL A 31 9.63 11.31 -4.67
C VAL A 31 9.28 11.50 -3.21
N TYR A 32 9.47 12.70 -2.65
CA TYR A 32 9.17 12.98 -1.25
C TYR A 32 7.68 12.86 -0.93
N GLN A 33 6.81 13.42 -1.78
CA GLN A 33 5.36 13.29 -1.63
C GLN A 33 4.94 11.81 -1.69
N GLU A 34 5.50 11.05 -2.63
CA GLU A 34 5.24 9.62 -2.74
C GLU A 34 5.68 8.86 -1.48
N LEU A 35 6.83 9.19 -0.91
CA LEU A 35 7.31 8.59 0.34
C LEU A 35 6.37 8.89 1.51
N LEU A 36 5.89 10.13 1.65
CA LEU A 36 4.92 10.49 2.70
C LEU A 36 3.66 9.65 2.58
N TYR A 37 3.12 9.56 1.38
CA TYR A 37 1.91 8.80 1.09
C TYR A 37 2.10 7.30 1.37
N ARG A 38 3.20 6.71 0.89
CA ARG A 38 3.49 5.30 1.12
C ARG A 38 3.70 4.94 2.58
N ILE A 39 4.40 5.79 3.32
CA ILE A 39 4.57 5.60 4.76
C ILE A 39 3.20 5.60 5.45
N GLN A 40 2.34 6.57 5.15
CA GLN A 40 1.00 6.66 5.75
C GLN A 40 0.16 5.41 5.49
N VAL A 41 0.10 4.93 4.23
CA VAL A 41 -0.68 3.72 3.88
C VAL A 41 -0.14 2.50 4.62
N LEU A 42 1.18 2.32 4.63
CA LEU A 42 1.83 1.18 5.29
C LEU A 42 1.68 1.22 6.81
N GLU A 43 1.79 2.39 7.44
CA GLU A 43 1.57 2.57 8.88
C GLU A 43 0.12 2.30 9.26
N THR A 44 -0.83 2.79 8.47
CA THR A 44 -2.27 2.54 8.66
C THR A 44 -2.57 1.05 8.57
N CYS A 45 -2.06 0.36 7.55
CA CYS A 45 -2.23 -1.08 7.40
C CYS A 45 -1.55 -1.87 8.53
N GLN A 46 -0.35 -1.47 8.96
CA GLN A 46 0.32 -2.11 10.08
C GLN A 46 -0.49 -1.96 11.37
N MET A 47 -1.04 -0.77 11.62
CA MET A 47 -1.93 -0.52 12.76
C MET A 47 -3.14 -1.45 12.72
N LEU A 48 -3.85 -1.51 11.58
CA LEU A 48 -5.02 -2.37 11.42
C LEU A 48 -4.71 -3.86 11.64
N CYS A 49 -3.57 -4.35 11.17
CA CYS A 49 -3.14 -5.73 11.45
C CYS A 49 -2.87 -5.97 12.94
N LYS A 50 -2.26 -5.01 13.63
CA LYS A 50 -1.94 -5.10 15.07
C LYS A 50 -3.19 -5.02 15.95
N THR A 51 -4.17 -4.20 15.56
CA THR A 51 -5.41 -3.98 16.31
C THR A 51 -6.54 -4.93 15.89
N ALA A 52 -6.29 -5.83 14.93
CA ALA A 52 -7.30 -6.78 14.48
C ALA A 52 -7.85 -7.59 15.68
N PRO A 53 -9.19 -7.64 15.86
CA PRO A 53 -9.82 -8.30 16.99
C PRO A 53 -9.47 -9.79 17.04
N VAL A 54 -9.36 -10.30 18.28
CA VAL A 54 -9.16 -11.73 18.57
C VAL A 54 -10.44 -12.22 19.23
N THR A 55 -11.38 -12.62 18.39
CA THR A 55 -12.75 -12.96 18.77
C THR A 55 -13.39 -13.79 17.66
N THR A 56 -14.50 -14.43 17.98
CA THR A 56 -15.40 -15.03 16.99
C THR A 56 -16.71 -14.24 16.84
N ASP A 57 -16.90 -13.13 17.58
CA ASP A 57 -18.07 -12.26 17.39
C ASP A 57 -18.03 -11.63 16.00
N THR A 58 -18.93 -12.09 15.15
CA THR A 58 -19.02 -11.66 13.75
C THR A 58 -19.22 -10.16 13.60
N ARG A 59 -19.89 -9.48 14.55
CA ARG A 59 -20.12 -8.03 14.47
C ARG A 59 -18.81 -7.25 14.58
N GLU A 60 -17.93 -7.64 15.49
CA GLU A 60 -16.61 -7.03 15.64
C GLU A 60 -15.73 -7.29 14.41
N LEU A 61 -15.75 -8.53 13.90
CA LEU A 61 -14.98 -8.91 12.71
C LEU A 61 -15.42 -8.14 11.47
N VAL A 62 -16.73 -7.98 11.27
CA VAL A 62 -17.31 -7.25 10.14
C VAL A 62 -16.95 -5.76 10.23
N GLY A 63 -17.11 -5.14 11.41
CA GLY A 63 -16.77 -3.73 11.59
C GLY A 63 -15.29 -3.44 11.31
N HIS A 64 -14.40 -4.29 11.82
CA HIS A 64 -12.97 -4.17 11.52
C HIS A 64 -12.66 -4.42 10.04
N TYR A 65 -13.29 -5.42 9.41
CA TYR A 65 -13.07 -5.71 8.00
C TYR A 65 -13.52 -4.56 7.09
N GLN A 66 -14.66 -3.92 7.39
CA GLN A 66 -15.14 -2.75 6.66
C GLN A 66 -14.14 -1.59 6.69
N LEU A 67 -13.51 -1.35 7.84
CA LEU A 67 -12.45 -0.35 7.96
C LEU A 67 -11.22 -0.71 7.10
N VAL A 68 -10.77 -1.96 7.16
CA VAL A 68 -9.65 -2.45 6.34
C VAL A 68 -9.97 -2.33 4.85
N ASP A 69 -11.15 -2.76 4.43
CA ASP A 69 -11.57 -2.71 3.03
C ASP A 69 -11.65 -1.26 2.53
N ALA A 70 -12.16 -0.33 3.33
CA ALA A 70 -12.19 1.09 2.96
C ALA A 70 -10.79 1.65 2.72
N VAL A 71 -9.82 1.36 3.61
CA VAL A 71 -8.43 1.80 3.46
C VAL A 71 -7.80 1.22 2.18
N LEU A 72 -7.94 -0.09 1.96
CA LEU A 72 -7.34 -0.75 0.79
C LEU A 72 -8.02 -0.32 -0.53
N PHE A 73 -9.34 -0.10 -0.50
CA PHE A 73 -10.09 0.38 -1.66
C PHE A 73 -9.68 1.78 -2.06
N CYS A 74 -9.54 2.69 -1.09
CA CYS A 74 -9.02 4.03 -1.34
C CYS A 74 -7.65 3.92 -1.98
N ALA A 75 -6.71 3.20 -1.35
CA ALA A 75 -5.34 2.99 -1.84
C ALA A 75 -5.27 2.45 -3.29
N GLY A 76 -6.22 1.61 -3.69
CA GLY A 76 -6.30 1.06 -5.04
C GLY A 76 -6.90 2.00 -6.10
N LYS A 77 -7.52 3.12 -5.70
CA LYS A 77 -8.18 4.08 -6.60
C LYS A 77 -7.47 5.44 -6.71
N GLU A 78 -6.37 5.63 -6.01
CA GLU A 78 -5.77 6.94 -5.84
C GLU A 78 -5.07 7.49 -7.09
N HIS A 79 -4.56 8.71 -6.93
CA HIS A 79 -3.89 9.50 -7.96
C HIS A 79 -2.85 8.71 -8.79
N ALA A 80 -3.06 8.75 -10.11
CA ALA A 80 -2.18 8.20 -11.13
C ALA A 80 -1.17 9.25 -11.62
N PHE A 81 -0.59 10.02 -10.69
CA PHE A 81 0.39 11.04 -11.03
C PHE A 81 1.80 10.45 -11.06
N GLY A 82 2.55 10.70 -12.13
CA GLY A 82 3.90 10.22 -12.32
C GLY A 82 4.47 10.74 -13.64
N ALA A 83 5.77 10.52 -13.87
CA ALA A 83 6.41 10.98 -15.11
C ALA A 83 5.70 10.39 -16.35
N PRO A 84 5.61 11.13 -17.47
CA PRO A 84 5.15 10.56 -18.72
C PRO A 84 5.99 9.35 -19.11
N VAL A 85 5.35 8.30 -19.60
CA VAL A 85 6.01 7.06 -20.03
C VAL A 85 5.63 6.73 -21.47
N GLN A 86 6.57 6.11 -22.18
CA GLN A 86 6.33 5.52 -23.50
C GLN A 86 5.36 4.32 -23.40
N GLU A 87 4.93 3.79 -24.54
CA GLU A 87 3.94 2.71 -24.63
C GLU A 87 4.25 1.51 -23.72
N LYS A 88 5.53 1.09 -23.64
CA LYS A 88 5.96 0.02 -22.73
C LYS A 88 5.61 0.33 -21.26
N GLY A 89 5.84 1.56 -20.81
CA GLY A 89 5.53 1.98 -19.44
C GLY A 89 4.03 2.16 -19.21
N LYS A 90 3.26 2.57 -20.23
CA LYS A 90 1.79 2.58 -20.15
C LYS A 90 1.22 1.17 -19.99
N ALA A 91 1.73 0.22 -20.77
CA ALA A 91 1.36 -1.19 -20.65
C ALA A 91 1.70 -1.76 -19.26
N GLN A 92 2.87 -1.41 -18.71
CA GLN A 92 3.28 -1.82 -17.37
C GLN A 92 2.34 -1.25 -16.28
N ARG A 93 1.98 0.04 -16.35
CA ARG A 93 1.01 0.67 -15.43
C ARG A 93 -0.34 -0.03 -15.49
N LYS A 94 -0.84 -0.29 -16.70
CA LYS A 94 -2.11 -0.99 -16.93
C LYS A 94 -2.08 -2.40 -16.32
N ALA A 95 -1.06 -3.19 -16.63
CA ALA A 95 -0.92 -4.55 -16.12
C ALA A 95 -0.83 -4.60 -14.59
N ALA A 96 -0.06 -3.69 -13.97
CA ALA A 96 0.04 -3.60 -12.52
C ALA A 96 -1.31 -3.20 -11.88
N GLY A 97 -2.05 -2.29 -12.51
CA GLY A 97 -3.38 -1.87 -12.04
C GLY A 97 -4.41 -2.99 -12.13
N GLU A 98 -4.45 -3.72 -13.25
CA GLU A 98 -5.32 -4.89 -13.43
C GLU A 98 -4.99 -6.01 -12.43
N ASN A 99 -3.70 -6.25 -12.17
CA ASN A 99 -3.27 -7.22 -11.17
C ASN A 99 -3.73 -6.83 -9.75
N LEU A 100 -3.55 -5.57 -9.35
CA LEU A 100 -4.03 -5.08 -8.05
C LEU A 100 -5.55 -5.22 -7.92
N ALA A 101 -6.30 -4.81 -8.96
CA ALA A 101 -7.76 -4.91 -8.96
C ALA A 101 -8.24 -6.36 -8.81
N LYS A 102 -7.59 -7.30 -9.49
CA LYS A 102 -7.88 -8.73 -9.37
C LYS A 102 -7.63 -9.24 -7.95
N ILE A 103 -6.46 -8.92 -7.38
CA ILE A 103 -6.10 -9.34 -6.01
C ILE A 103 -7.12 -8.80 -4.99
N VAL A 104 -7.50 -7.52 -5.10
CA VAL A 104 -8.49 -6.90 -4.21
C VAL A 104 -9.86 -7.57 -4.36
N ALA A 105 -10.30 -7.88 -5.59
CA ALA A 105 -11.55 -8.59 -5.82
C ALA A 105 -11.55 -10.01 -5.20
N ASP A 106 -10.45 -10.75 -5.36
CA ASP A 106 -10.28 -12.09 -4.79
C ASP A 106 -10.24 -12.04 -3.25
N CYS A 107 -9.61 -11.02 -2.66
CA CYS A 107 -9.67 -10.75 -1.22
C CYS A 107 -11.10 -10.51 -0.75
N ARG A 108 -11.83 -9.60 -1.40
CA ARG A 108 -13.22 -9.28 -1.03
C ARG A 108 -14.13 -10.48 -1.07
N LYS A 109 -14.00 -11.31 -2.10
CA LYS A 109 -14.77 -12.56 -2.23
C LYS A 109 -14.46 -13.54 -1.10
N ARG A 110 -13.21 -13.64 -0.66
CA ARG A 110 -12.84 -14.50 0.49
C ARG A 110 -13.45 -14.01 1.80
N PHE A 111 -13.57 -12.70 1.97
CA PHE A 111 -14.09 -12.12 3.21
C PHE A 111 -15.60 -11.93 3.26
N SER A 112 -16.31 -11.97 2.12
CA SER A 112 -17.77 -11.81 2.07
C SER A 112 -18.56 -12.88 2.83
N SER A 113 -17.97 -14.05 3.03
CA SER A 113 -18.56 -15.16 3.80
C SER A 113 -17.59 -15.68 4.87
N PHE A 114 -16.73 -14.82 5.40
CA PHE A 114 -15.73 -15.21 6.39
C PHE A 114 -16.40 -15.64 7.70
N GLN A 115 -15.98 -16.79 8.23
CA GLN A 115 -16.37 -17.27 9.55
C GLN A 115 -15.12 -17.73 10.29
N ALA A 116 -14.85 -17.08 11.43
CA ALA A 116 -13.75 -17.46 12.30
C ALA A 116 -14.12 -18.72 13.10
N LYS A 117 -13.29 -19.76 12.98
CA LYS A 117 -13.35 -21.01 13.76
C LYS A 117 -12.57 -20.91 15.07
N SER A 118 -11.64 -19.96 15.18
CA SER A 118 -10.95 -19.60 16.41
C SER A 118 -10.75 -18.09 16.49
N PRO A 119 -10.59 -17.52 17.70
CA PRO A 119 -10.38 -16.08 17.89
C PRO A 119 -9.22 -15.50 17.07
N GLU A 120 -8.15 -16.26 16.87
CA GLU A 120 -6.92 -15.82 16.19
C GLU A 120 -7.04 -15.85 14.67
N GLN A 121 -7.95 -16.68 14.13
CA GLN A 121 -8.03 -16.95 12.69
C GLN A 121 -8.28 -15.67 11.89
N TYR A 122 -9.13 -14.77 12.41
CA TYR A 122 -9.41 -13.50 11.74
C TYR A 122 -8.14 -12.65 11.61
N ARG A 123 -7.43 -12.41 12.71
CA ARG A 123 -6.20 -11.61 12.74
C ARG A 123 -5.15 -12.16 11.77
N GLN A 124 -4.96 -13.48 11.74
CA GLN A 124 -4.02 -14.13 10.81
C GLN A 124 -4.44 -13.94 9.35
N SER A 125 -5.72 -14.18 9.06
CA SER A 125 -6.27 -14.09 7.70
C SER A 125 -6.25 -12.66 7.17
N ILE A 126 -6.65 -11.68 7.98
CA ILE A 126 -6.67 -10.27 7.58
C ILE A 126 -5.26 -9.73 7.40
N SER A 127 -4.31 -10.12 8.26
CA SER A 127 -2.91 -9.70 8.13
C SER A 127 -2.26 -10.26 6.86
N ALA A 128 -2.56 -11.52 6.52
CA ALA A 128 -2.11 -12.13 5.27
C ALA A 128 -2.71 -11.41 4.05
N MET A 129 -4.02 -11.13 4.09
CA MET A 129 -4.72 -10.40 3.02
C MET A 129 -4.13 -9.01 2.79
N VAL A 130 -3.95 -8.22 3.85
CA VAL A 130 -3.32 -6.89 3.81
C VAL A 130 -1.92 -6.98 3.23
N GLY A 131 -1.13 -7.98 3.65
CA GLY A 131 0.21 -8.23 3.11
C GLY A 131 0.20 -8.46 1.60
N THR A 132 -0.70 -9.31 1.09
CA THR A 132 -0.83 -9.57 -0.35
C THR A 132 -1.22 -8.33 -1.15
N VAL A 133 -2.21 -7.56 -0.67
CA VAL A 133 -2.67 -6.35 -1.37
C VAL A 133 -1.55 -5.30 -1.40
N LEU A 134 -0.84 -5.09 -0.28
CA LEU A 134 0.23 -4.10 -0.21
C LEU A 134 1.40 -4.40 -1.14
N VAL A 135 1.76 -5.67 -1.35
CA VAL A 135 2.81 -6.03 -2.31
C VAL A 135 2.44 -5.58 -3.73
N ALA A 136 1.23 -5.93 -4.18
CA ALA A 136 0.75 -5.51 -5.51
C ALA A 136 0.58 -4.00 -5.62
N TRP A 137 0.16 -3.36 -4.53
CA TRP A 137 0.01 -1.91 -4.47
C TRP A 137 1.36 -1.20 -4.58
N VAL A 138 2.39 -1.62 -3.85
CA VAL A 138 3.76 -1.06 -3.97
C VAL A 138 4.29 -1.23 -5.39
N GLN A 139 4.08 -2.39 -6.02
CA GLN A 139 4.47 -2.64 -7.41
C GLN A 139 3.80 -1.65 -8.37
N LEU A 140 2.49 -1.42 -8.22
CA LEU A 140 1.77 -0.41 -8.99
C LEU A 140 2.37 0.98 -8.78
N ARG A 141 2.60 1.39 -7.52
CA ARG A 141 3.16 2.70 -7.21
C ARG A 141 4.55 2.90 -7.82
N ASN A 142 5.40 1.87 -7.87
CA ASN A 142 6.71 1.93 -8.51
C ASN A 142 6.64 2.22 -10.02
N THR A 143 5.54 1.88 -10.68
CA THR A 143 5.33 2.24 -12.11
C THR A 143 5.02 3.74 -12.34
N TYR A 144 4.64 4.46 -11.28
CA TYR A 144 4.36 5.90 -11.33
C TYR A 144 5.54 6.73 -10.85
N VAL A 145 6.02 6.44 -9.63
CA VAL A 145 7.12 7.15 -8.97
C VAL A 145 8.02 6.11 -8.29
N PRO A 146 9.18 5.76 -8.85
CA PRO A 146 10.12 4.84 -8.20
C PRO A 146 10.81 5.53 -7.02
N VAL A 147 10.85 4.87 -5.86
CA VAL A 147 11.37 5.46 -4.60
C VAL A 147 12.51 4.65 -3.93
N GLY A 148 12.80 3.43 -4.40
CA GLY A 148 13.89 2.55 -3.90
C GLY A 148 15.02 2.35 -4.90
N GLU A 149 15.88 1.33 -4.72
CA GLU A 149 16.98 0.96 -5.65
C GLU A 149 16.50 0.69 -7.09
N GLU A 150 15.21 0.39 -7.27
CA GLU A 150 14.53 0.27 -8.56
C GLU A 150 14.61 1.55 -9.43
N ALA A 151 14.94 2.71 -8.82
CA ALA A 151 15.23 3.94 -9.54
C ALA A 151 16.56 3.90 -10.34
N ASN A 152 17.48 3.00 -9.99
CA ASN A 152 18.80 2.86 -10.62
C ASN A 152 18.81 1.90 -11.82
N GLN A 153 17.67 1.31 -12.22
CA GLN A 153 17.56 0.46 -13.40
C GLN A 153 17.07 1.22 -14.66
N LYS A 154 17.43 2.49 -14.79
CA LYS A 154 17.20 3.27 -16.02
C LYS A 154 18.43 3.29 -16.90
#